data_AF-A0A2N6C6N3-F1
#
_entry.id   AF-A0A2N6C6N3-F1
#
_cell.length_a   1.000
_cell.length_b   1.000
_cell.length_c   1.000
_cell.angle_alpha   90.00
_cell.angle_beta   90.00
_cell.angle_gamma   90.00
#
_symmetry.space_group_name_H-M   'P 1'
#
loop_
_entity.id
_entity.type
_entity.pdbx_description
1 polymer ?
#
loop_
_entity_poly.entity_id
_entity_poly.type
_entity_poly.pdbx_seq_one_letter_code
_entity_poly.pdbx_strand_id
1 'polypeptide(L)'
;MLALILLGTALGGCGATGNGDRLSAGGMAIERKARHAYEHAVAYMERGHYLLARQHFAEAVALAMSQQLHDDALAGLGRVEKIIAQRR
;
A
#
# COMPACT_ATOMS: atom_id res chain seq x y z
N MET A 1 30.72 40.81 -3.16
CA MET A 1 29.50 41.28 -2.48
C MET A 1 28.36 40.37 -2.90
N LEU A 2 27.84 39.56 -1.97
CA LEU A 2 26.66 38.72 -2.16
C LEU A 2 25.40 39.59 -2.19
N ALA A 3 24.54 39.42 -3.19
CA ALA A 3 23.16 39.91 -3.16
C ALA A 3 22.23 38.70 -3.26
N LEU A 4 21.70 38.33 -2.09
CA LEU A 4 20.71 37.29 -1.88
C LEU A 4 19.32 37.89 -2.23
N ILE A 5 18.73 37.51 -3.36
CA ILE A 5 17.34 37.86 -3.67
C ILE A 5 16.48 36.62 -3.45
N LEU A 6 16.04 36.46 -2.21
CA LEU A 6 14.88 35.68 -1.81
C LEU A 6 13.67 36.60 -1.91
N LEU A 7 12.82 36.45 -2.93
CA LEU A 7 11.44 36.90 -2.84
C LEU A 7 10.55 36.11 -3.80
N GLY A 8 9.45 35.62 -3.24
CA GLY A 8 8.60 34.58 -3.80
C GLY A 8 7.77 34.98 -5.02
N THR A 9 7.61 33.99 -5.88
CA THR A 9 6.41 33.71 -6.67
C THR A 9 6.15 32.21 -6.43
N ALA A 10 5.26 31.78 -5.52
CA ALA A 10 3.83 32.08 -5.48
C ALA A 10 3.16 31.96 -6.86
N LEU A 11 3.50 30.91 -7.59
CA LEU A 11 2.62 30.29 -8.59
C LEU A 11 2.53 28.82 -8.15
N GLY A 12 1.47 28.43 -7.45
CA GLY A 12 0.20 28.26 -8.14
C GLY A 12 0.25 27.04 -9.07
N GLY A 13 1.13 26.07 -8.81
CA GLY A 13 1.04 24.74 -9.38
C GLY A 13 -0.21 24.07 -8.83
N CYS A 14 -1.29 24.20 -9.60
CA CYS A 14 -2.52 23.43 -9.57
C CYS A 14 -2.37 22.18 -8.70
N GLY A 15 -2.96 22.21 -7.52
CA GLY A 15 -3.13 21.00 -6.73
C GLY A 15 -3.76 19.98 -7.66
N ALA A 16 -3.04 18.90 -7.92
CA ALA A 16 -3.67 17.66 -8.28
C ALA A 16 -4.62 17.38 -7.13
N THR A 17 -5.86 17.86 -7.26
CA THR A 17 -7.00 17.35 -6.53
C THR A 17 -7.12 15.92 -7.03
N GLY A 18 -6.29 15.06 -6.45
CA GLY A 18 -6.55 13.65 -6.46
C GLY A 18 -7.94 13.54 -5.89
N ASN A 19 -8.91 13.23 -6.74
CA ASN A 19 -10.15 12.63 -6.32
C ASN A 19 -9.78 11.27 -5.70
N GLY A 20 -9.17 11.32 -4.52
CA GLY A 20 -9.06 10.17 -3.64
C GLY A 20 -10.46 10.02 -3.10
N ASP A 21 -11.20 9.09 -3.69
CA ASP A 21 -12.55 8.72 -3.28
C ASP A 21 -12.63 8.78 -1.76
N ARG A 22 -13.39 9.75 -1.27
CA ARG A 22 -13.52 9.99 0.16
C ARG A 22 -14.26 8.79 0.73
N LEU A 23 -13.51 7.81 1.23
CA LEU A 23 -14.05 6.60 1.83
C LEU A 23 -14.98 7.00 2.98
N SER A 24 -16.13 6.33 3.06
CA SER A 24 -17.02 6.45 4.22
C SER A 24 -16.29 6.00 5.49
N ALA A 25 -16.82 6.32 6.68
CA ALA A 25 -16.24 5.84 7.94
C ALA A 25 -16.10 4.30 7.98
N GLY A 26 -17.07 3.59 7.38
CA GLY A 26 -17.01 2.14 7.18
C GLY A 26 -15.91 1.73 6.19
N GLY A 27 -15.80 2.43 5.06
CA GLY A 27 -14.74 2.19 4.08
C GLY A 27 -13.33 2.39 4.67
N MET A 28 -13.14 3.42 5.49
CA MET A 28 -11.87 3.65 6.20
C MET A 28 -11.54 2.53 7.20
N ALA A 29 -12.55 1.94 7.85
CA ALA A 29 -12.32 0.83 8.78
C ALA A 29 -11.90 -0.44 8.02
N ILE A 30 -12.53 -0.72 6.88
CA ILE A 30 -12.17 -1.85 6.00
C ILE A 30 -10.77 -1.64 5.43
N GLU A 31 -10.45 -0.45 4.91
CA GLU A 31 -9.13 -0.10 4.38
C GLU A 31 -8.03 -0.23 5.45
N ARG A 32 -8.29 0.18 6.70
CA ARG A 32 -7.35 -0.05 7.82
C ARG A 32 -7.14 -1.55 8.08
N LYS A 33 -8.20 -2.35 8.03
CA LYS A 33 -8.08 -3.80 8.18
C LYS A 33 -7.24 -4.42 7.05
N ALA A 34 -7.48 -4.00 5.81
CA ALA A 34 -6.69 -4.43 4.65
C ALA A 34 -5.20 -4.08 4.84
N ARG A 35 -4.90 -2.86 5.33
CA ARG A 35 -3.54 -2.41 5.62
C ARG A 35 -2.86 -3.25 6.71
N HIS A 36 -3.56 -3.54 7.80
CA HIS A 36 -3.03 -4.43 8.83
C HIS A 36 -2.76 -5.84 8.31
N ALA A 37 -3.66 -6.41 7.49
CA ALA A 37 -3.42 -7.69 6.85
C ALA A 37 -2.15 -7.64 5.96
N TYR A 38 -1.97 -6.59 5.17
CA TYR A 38 -0.75 -6.39 4.37
C TYR A 38 0.52 -6.33 5.23
N GLU A 39 0.51 -5.55 6.31
CA GLU A 39 1.65 -5.43 7.25
C GLU A 39 2.00 -6.78 7.88
N HIS A 40 0.99 -7.54 8.32
CA HIS A 40 1.18 -8.89 8.83
C HIS A 40 1.77 -9.81 7.75
N ALA A 41 1.28 -9.74 6.52
CA ALA A 41 1.77 -10.54 5.41
C ALA A 41 3.27 -10.29 5.14
N VAL A 42 3.69 -9.02 5.12
CA VAL A 42 5.09 -8.63 4.98
C VAL A 42 5.93 -9.19 6.12
N ALA A 43 5.50 -9.00 7.38
CA ALA A 43 6.23 -9.53 8.54
C ALA A 43 6.34 -11.06 8.53
N TYR A 44 5.30 -11.78 8.12
CA TYR A 44 5.35 -13.23 7.96
C TYR A 44 6.29 -13.66 6.82
N MET A 45 6.31 -12.91 5.72
CA MET A 45 7.21 -13.17 4.60
C MET A 45 8.68 -13.01 5.01
N GLU A 46 9.02 -11.95 5.73
CA GLU A 46 10.37 -11.69 6.26
C GLU A 46 10.84 -12.78 7.22
N ARG A 47 9.94 -13.33 8.03
CA ARG A 47 10.20 -14.45 8.96
C ARG A 47 10.21 -15.83 8.27
N GLY A 48 9.94 -15.89 6.97
CA GLY A 48 9.89 -17.14 6.20
C GLY A 48 8.62 -17.97 6.42
N HIS A 49 7.60 -17.42 7.07
CA HIS A 49 6.29 -18.05 7.25
C HIS A 49 5.40 -17.87 6.01
N TYR A 50 5.84 -18.39 4.85
CA TYR A 50 5.24 -18.07 3.55
C TYR A 50 3.77 -18.47 3.40
N LEU A 51 3.30 -19.55 4.05
CA LEU A 51 1.89 -19.93 4.00
C LEU A 51 0.99 -18.92 4.72
N LEU A 52 1.43 -18.41 5.87
CA LEU A 52 0.73 -17.35 6.61
C LEU A 52 0.79 -16.03 5.84
N ALA A 53 1.97 -15.69 5.29
CA ALA A 53 2.12 -14.52 4.44
C ALA A 53 1.15 -14.55 3.25
N ARG A 54 0.99 -15.71 2.59
CA ARG A 54 0.04 -15.90 1.48
C ARG A 54 -1.40 -15.62 1.90
N GLN A 55 -1.82 -16.15 3.05
CA GLN A 55 -3.17 -15.94 3.57
C GLN A 55 -3.44 -14.46 3.84
N HIS A 56 -2.50 -13.76 4.49
CA HIS A 56 -2.67 -12.35 4.82
C HIS A 56 -2.58 -11.43 3.61
N PHE A 57 -1.72 -11.71 2.61
CA PHE A 57 -1.75 -10.97 1.34
C PHE A 57 -3.07 -11.17 0.61
N ALA A 58 -3.62 -12.38 0.56
CA ALA A 58 -4.91 -12.64 -0.06
C ALA A 58 -6.06 -11.89 0.66
N GLU A 59 -6.03 -11.84 2.00
CA GLU A 59 -6.98 -11.02 2.77
C GLU A 59 -6.85 -9.52 2.45
N ALA A 60 -5.60 -9.01 2.37
CA ALA A 60 -5.36 -7.61 2.01
C ALA A 60 -5.87 -7.28 0.60
N VAL A 61 -5.62 -8.13 -0.39
CA VAL A 61 -6.14 -7.98 -1.77
C VAL A 61 -7.67 -7.93 -1.77
N ALA A 62 -8.33 -8.82 -1.01
CA ALA A 62 -9.78 -8.91 -0.99
C ALA A 62 -10.47 -7.72 -0.28
N LEU A 63 -9.79 -7.07 0.67
CA LEU A 63 -10.36 -5.99 1.47
C LEU A 63 -9.92 -4.59 1.02
N ALA A 64 -8.82 -4.47 0.27
CA ALA A 64 -8.29 -3.17 -0.15
C ALA A 64 -9.32 -2.40 -0.98
N MET A 65 -9.67 -1.20 -0.53
CA MET A 65 -10.51 -0.26 -1.27
C MET A 65 -9.67 0.74 -2.07
N SER A 66 -8.44 1.01 -1.62
CA SER A 66 -7.46 1.75 -2.41
C SER A 66 -6.85 0.85 -3.49
N GLN A 67 -6.87 1.33 -4.74
CA GLN A 67 -6.21 0.66 -5.86
C GLN A 67 -4.72 0.40 -5.56
N GLN A 68 -4.03 1.37 -4.96
CA GLN A 68 -2.62 1.23 -4.62
C GLN A 68 -2.39 0.07 -3.62
N LEU A 69 -3.19 -0.02 -2.56
CA LEU A 69 -3.02 -1.09 -1.57
C LEU A 69 -3.38 -2.46 -2.17
N HIS A 70 -4.38 -2.50 -3.05
CA HIS A 70 -4.75 -3.72 -3.78
C HIS A 70 -3.59 -4.21 -4.66
N ASP A 71 -2.99 -3.32 -5.46
CA ASP A 71 -1.87 -3.63 -6.35
C ASP A 71 -0.62 -4.05 -5.57
N ASP A 72 -0.30 -3.35 -4.47
CA ASP A 72 0.82 -3.68 -3.60
C ASP A 72 0.64 -5.06 -2.94
N ALA A 73 -0.57 -5.37 -2.47
CA ALA A 73 -0.90 -6.65 -1.86
C ALA A 73 -0.88 -7.78 -2.89
N LEU A 74 -1.37 -7.55 -4.11
CA LEU A 74 -1.35 -8.52 -5.20
C LEU A 74 0.07 -8.84 -5.66
N ALA A 75 0.93 -7.81 -5.76
CA ALA A 75 2.34 -7.99 -6.03
C ALA A 75 3.05 -8.79 -4.91
N GLY A 76 2.71 -8.52 -3.65
CA GLY A 76 3.16 -9.29 -2.48
C GLY A 76 2.76 -10.76 -2.55
N LEU A 77 1.48 -11.03 -2.85
CA LEU A 77 0.94 -12.37 -3.03
C LEU A 77 1.70 -13.15 -4.10
N GLY A 78 1.88 -12.54 -5.28
CA GLY A 78 2.62 -13.15 -6.39
C GLY A 78 4.08 -13.47 -6.05
N ARG A 79 4.76 -12.63 -5.25
CA ARG A 79 6.12 -12.94 -4.76
C ARG A 79 6.11 -14.15 -3.82
N VAL A 80 5.18 -14.20 -2.87
CA VAL A 80 5.07 -15.32 -1.92
C VAL A 80 4.75 -16.64 -2.64
N GLU A 81 3.84 -16.62 -3.61
CA GLU A 81 3.49 -17.82 -4.38
C GLU A 81 4.68 -18.37 -5.19
N LYS A 82 5.48 -17.48 -5.80
CA LYS A 82 6.72 -17.88 -6.47
C LYS A 82 7.70 -18.56 -5.51
N ILE A 83 7.90 -18.02 -4.32
CA ILE A 83 8.78 -18.62 -3.29
C ILE A 83 8.27 -20.01 -2.87
N ILE A 84 6.96 -20.15 -2.64
CA ILE A 84 6.36 -21.44 -2.27
C ILE A 84 6.55 -22.46 -3.38
N ALA A 85 6.32 -22.07 -4.64
CA ALA A 85 6.48 -22.96 -5.79
C ALA A 85 7.94 -23.43 -5.96
N GLN A 86 8.92 -22.56 -5.72
CA GLN A 86 10.35 -22.89 -5.82
C GLN A 86 10.84 -23.87 -4.73
N ARG A 87 10.10 -24.02 -3.63
CA ARG A 87 10.45 -24.90 -2.51
C ARG A 87 9.78 -26.28 -2.57
N ARG A 88 8.96 -26.54 -3.59
CA ARG A 88 8.34 -27.83 -3.87
C ARG A 88 9.09 -28.55 -4.97
#